data_AF-A0AAU0NLI2-F1
#
_entry.id   AF-A0AAU0NLI2-F1
#
_cell.length_a   1.000
_cell.length_b   1.000
_cell.length_c   1.000
_cell.angle_alpha   90.00
_cell.angle_beta   90.00
_cell.angle_gamma   90.00
#
_symmetry.space_group_name_H-M   'P 1'
#
loop_
_entity.id
_entity.type
_entity.pdbx_description
1 polymer ?
#
loop_
_entity_poly.entity_id
_entity_poly.type
_entity_poly.pdbx_seq_one_letter_code
_entity_poly.pdbx_strand_id
1 'polypeptide(L)'
;MKLKNSIFILVLIGILSLVGNLIGYKTSILASIPGMLILVGISIAGILLAKIIPVKIPAVAYVVTLGCIITYPAVPGSAIINSYISKVNFLALTTPILAYVGISIGNDLESFAKSGWRIILVSCLSFIGTFLGSSLVAQLVLKLTGQI
;
A
#
# COMPACT_ATOMS: atom_id res chain seq x y z
N MET A 1 -9.08 16.18 -3.28
CA MET A 1 -8.43 16.64 -2.03
C MET A 1 -7.45 17.76 -2.33
N LYS A 2 -7.29 18.75 -1.44
CA LYS A 2 -6.19 19.72 -1.56
C LYS A 2 -4.86 18.99 -1.33
N LEU A 3 -3.84 19.29 -2.14
CA LEU A 3 -2.52 18.64 -2.08
C LEU A 3 -1.90 18.69 -0.66
N LYS A 4 -2.15 19.80 0.06
CA LYS A 4 -1.74 19.97 1.46
C LYS A 4 -2.28 18.87 2.38
N ASN A 5 -3.53 18.43 2.21
CA ASN A 5 -4.14 17.41 3.06
C ASN A 5 -3.54 16.03 2.76
N SER A 6 -3.29 15.71 1.48
CA SER A 6 -2.68 14.45 1.08
C SER A 6 -1.25 14.32 1.62
N ILE A 7 -0.46 15.40 1.54
CA ILE A 7 0.89 15.44 2.10
C ILE A 7 0.86 15.30 3.63
N PHE A 8 -0.05 16.00 4.31
CA PHE A 8 -0.20 15.88 5.76
C PHE A 8 -0.53 14.45 6.20
N ILE A 9 -1.48 13.80 5.52
CA ILE A 9 -1.89 12.42 5.79
C ILE A 9 -0.72 11.46 5.54
N LEU A 10 0.05 11.64 4.46
CA LEU A 10 1.23 10.83 4.15
C LEU A 10 2.29 10.92 5.24
N VAL A 11 2.61 12.12 5.70
CA VAL A 11 3.59 12.33 6.77
C VAL A 11 3.10 11.75 8.09
N LEU A 12 1.82 11.96 8.43
CA LEU A 12 1.21 11.39 9.63
C LEU A 12 1.29 9.85 9.63
N ILE A 13 0.89 9.21 8.52
CA ILE A 13 0.94 7.75 8.37
C ILE A 13 2.39 7.25 8.40
N GLY A 14 3.34 7.98 7.82
CA GLY A 14 4.77 7.67 7.89
C GLY A 14 5.30 7.66 9.32
N ILE A 15 4.94 8.66 10.13
CA ILE A 15 5.32 8.72 11.55
C ILE A 15 4.66 7.58 12.34
N LEU A 16 3.36 7.34 12.14
CA LEU A 16 2.64 6.26 12.80
C LEU A 16 3.21 4.88 12.45
N SER A 17 3.66 4.68 11.22
CA SER A 17 4.31 3.44 10.81
C SER A 17 5.71 3.27 11.37
N LEU A 18 6.49 4.34 11.53
CA LEU A 18 7.73 4.27 12.29
C LEU A 18 7.43 3.80 13.71
N VAL A 19 6.52 4.45 14.42
CA VAL A 19 6.11 4.02 15.78
C VAL A 19 5.62 2.56 15.79
N GLY A 20 4.84 2.15 14.80
CA GLY A 20 4.38 0.77 14.63
C GLY A 20 5.52 -0.24 14.40
N ASN A 21 6.58 0.13 13.69
CA ASN A 21 7.78 -0.71 13.52
C ASN A 21 8.54 -0.91 14.84
N LEU A 22 8.58 0.10 15.71
CA LEU A 22 9.21 -0.01 17.03
C LEU A 22 8.46 -0.99 17.92
N ILE A 23 7.14 -0.81 18.02
CA ILE A 23 6.28 -1.51 18.97
C ILE A 23 5.98 -2.93 18.50
N GLY A 24 5.66 -3.11 17.22
CA GLY A 24 5.17 -4.37 16.68
C GLY A 24 6.26 -5.34 16.22
N TYR A 25 7.35 -4.83 15.63
CA TYR A 25 8.34 -5.67 14.92
C TYR A 25 9.77 -5.55 15.47
N LYS A 26 9.98 -4.78 16.56
CA LYS A 26 11.27 -4.54 17.22
C LYS A 26 12.40 -4.18 16.24
N THR A 27 12.06 -3.59 15.10
CA THR A 27 13.02 -3.21 14.08
C THR A 27 13.59 -1.85 14.46
N SER A 28 14.90 -1.65 14.27
CA SER A 28 15.53 -0.36 14.62
C SER A 28 14.88 0.78 13.82
N ILE A 29 14.24 1.71 14.52
CA ILE A 29 13.57 2.89 13.95
C ILE A 29 14.51 3.65 13.03
N LEU A 30 15.76 3.75 13.47
CA LEU A 30 16.81 4.51 12.81
C LEU A 30 17.18 3.91 11.46
N ALA A 31 17.12 2.58 11.35
CA ALA A 31 17.40 1.86 10.12
C ALA A 31 16.23 1.90 9.12
N SER A 32 15.00 2.17 9.59
CA SER A 32 13.77 2.18 8.78
C SER A 32 13.40 3.58 8.25
N ILE A 33 13.93 4.65 8.87
CA ILE A 33 13.69 6.04 8.46
C ILE A 33 14.04 6.28 6.97
N PRO A 34 15.22 5.86 6.45
CA PRO A 34 15.56 6.10 5.06
C PRO A 34 14.57 5.44 4.09
N GLY A 35 14.16 4.20 4.37
CA GLY A 35 13.16 3.49 3.56
C GLY A 35 11.80 4.18 3.58
N MET A 36 11.36 4.65 4.75
CA MET A 36 10.10 5.37 4.88
C MET A 36 10.11 6.70 4.12
N LEU A 37 11.21 7.45 4.17
CA LEU A 37 11.37 8.70 3.40
C LEU A 37 11.26 8.45 1.89
N ILE A 38 11.87 7.37 1.40
CA ILE A 38 11.77 6.98 -0.02
C ILE A 38 10.31 6.67 -0.37
N LEU A 39 9.60 5.87 0.45
CA LEU A 39 8.20 5.52 0.20
C LEU A 39 7.28 6.74 0.20
N VAL A 40 7.47 7.67 1.14
CA VAL A 40 6.73 8.94 1.17
C VAL A 40 7.05 9.80 -0.06
N GLY A 41 8.32 9.87 -0.46
CA GLY A 41 8.75 10.58 -1.67
C GLY A 41 8.09 10.05 -2.94
N ILE A 42 8.08 8.73 -3.13
CA ILE A 42 7.42 8.06 -4.27
C ILE A 42 5.91 8.36 -4.26
N SER A 43 5.29 8.33 -3.07
CA SER A 43 3.85 8.61 -2.92
C SER A 43 3.51 10.05 -3.31
N ILE A 44 4.32 11.03 -2.89
CA ILE A 44 4.15 12.43 -3.26
C ILE A 44 4.31 12.60 -4.77
N ALA A 45 5.34 12.00 -5.38
CA ALA A 45 5.57 12.05 -6.81
C ALA A 45 4.39 11.46 -7.60
N GLY A 46 3.86 10.31 -7.19
CA GLY A 46 2.71 9.68 -7.84
C GLY A 46 1.42 10.49 -7.71
N ILE A 47 1.17 11.12 -6.56
CA ILE A 47 0.02 12.03 -6.38
C ILE A 47 0.17 13.28 -7.25
N LEU A 48 1.39 13.82 -7.37
CA LEU A 48 1.64 14.99 -8.21
C LEU A 48 1.42 14.66 -9.69
N LEU A 49 1.93 13.51 -10.15
CA LEU A 49 1.73 13.02 -11.51
C LEU A 49 0.25 12.79 -11.83
N ALA A 50 -0.49 12.19 -10.91
CA ALA A 50 -1.93 11.99 -11.05
C ALA A 50 -2.73 13.30 -11.19
N LYS A 51 -2.17 14.42 -10.71
CA LYS A 51 -2.79 15.74 -10.82
C LYS A 51 -2.37 16.50 -12.08
N ILE A 52 -1.16 16.28 -12.56
CA ILE A 52 -0.64 16.90 -13.79
C ILE A 52 -1.22 16.23 -15.02
N ILE A 53 -1.32 14.89 -15.00
CA ILE A 53 -1.81 14.11 -16.13
C ILE A 53 -3.35 14.08 -16.08
N PRO A 54 -4.07 14.64 -17.07
CA PRO A 54 -5.54 14.74 -17.07
C PRO A 54 -6.24 13.42 -17.44
N VAL A 55 -5.61 12.28 -17.14
CA VAL A 55 -6.17 10.95 -17.38
C VAL A 55 -6.86 10.49 -16.10
N LYS A 56 -8.08 9.92 -16.23
CA LYS A 56 -8.92 9.44 -15.10
C LYS A 56 -8.38 8.14 -14.47
N ILE A 57 -7.11 8.12 -14.10
CA ILE A 57 -6.46 7.00 -13.41
C ILE A 57 -6.33 7.37 -11.93
N PRO A 58 -6.65 6.46 -10.99
CA PRO A 58 -6.45 6.69 -9.57
C PRO A 58 -4.98 7.02 -9.24
N ALA A 59 -4.74 7.95 -8.30
CA ALA A 59 -3.39 8.32 -7.89
C ALA A 59 -2.54 7.12 -7.44
N VAL A 60 -3.19 6.12 -6.81
CA VAL A 60 -2.57 4.88 -6.36
C VAL A 60 -1.88 4.14 -7.51
N ALA A 61 -2.46 4.11 -8.71
CA ALA A 61 -1.84 3.43 -9.84
C ALA A 61 -0.51 4.09 -10.23
N TYR A 62 -0.43 5.42 -10.27
CA TYR A 62 0.82 6.14 -10.52
C TYR A 62 1.88 5.87 -9.44
N VAL A 63 1.48 5.84 -8.16
CA VAL A 63 2.38 5.51 -7.05
C VAL A 63 2.94 4.11 -7.20
N VAL A 64 2.10 3.11 -7.50
CA VAL A 64 2.51 1.72 -7.70
C VAL A 64 3.45 1.61 -8.91
N THR A 65 3.10 2.21 -10.04
CA THR A 65 3.93 2.17 -11.25
C THR A 65 5.32 2.78 -11.00
N LEU A 66 5.40 3.95 -10.35
CA LEU A 66 6.69 4.56 -9.98
C LEU A 66 7.47 3.67 -9.01
N GLY A 67 6.80 3.11 -8.02
CA GLY A 67 7.40 2.17 -7.07
C GLY A 67 8.02 0.96 -7.78
N CYS A 68 7.31 0.36 -8.74
CA CYS A 68 7.80 -0.75 -9.54
C CYS A 68 8.99 -0.34 -10.42
N ILE A 69 8.96 0.83 -11.06
CA ILE A 69 10.06 1.31 -11.90
C ILE A 69 11.33 1.50 -11.06
N ILE A 70 11.22 2.18 -9.92
CA ILE A 70 12.37 2.52 -9.06
C ILE A 70 12.99 1.28 -8.41
N THR A 71 12.17 0.28 -8.09
CA THR A 71 12.63 -0.98 -7.48
C THR A 71 13.04 -2.04 -8.50
N TYR A 72 12.85 -1.79 -9.79
CA TYR A 72 13.21 -2.72 -10.87
C TYR A 72 14.73 -2.91 -10.95
N PRO A 73 15.24 -4.16 -10.99
CA PRO A 73 16.67 -4.46 -10.90
C PRO A 73 17.53 -3.84 -12.02
N ALA A 74 16.97 -3.53 -13.19
CA ALA A 74 17.72 -2.86 -14.27
C ALA A 74 17.89 -1.34 -14.06
N VAL A 75 17.21 -0.74 -13.07
CA VAL A 75 17.34 0.69 -12.77
C VAL A 75 18.54 0.93 -11.86
N PRO A 76 19.43 1.90 -12.18
CA PRO A 76 20.60 2.20 -11.37
C PRO A 76 20.18 2.67 -9.97
N GLY A 77 20.78 2.09 -8.93
CA GLY A 77 20.46 2.39 -7.53
C GLY A 77 19.30 1.58 -6.93
N SER A 78 18.62 0.73 -7.71
CA SER A 78 17.51 -0.13 -7.23
C SER A 78 17.91 -1.03 -6.06
N ALA A 79 19.12 -1.61 -6.08
CA ALA A 79 19.61 -2.48 -5.00
C ALA A 79 19.73 -1.74 -3.65
N ILE A 80 20.24 -0.51 -3.68
CA ILE A 80 20.38 0.34 -2.49
C ILE A 80 19.00 0.71 -1.95
N ILE A 81 18.11 1.13 -2.84
CA ILE A 81 16.73 1.50 -2.50
C ILE A 81 15.99 0.30 -1.89
N ASN A 82 16.07 -0.87 -2.51
CA ASN A 82 15.48 -2.11 -2.00
C ASN A 82 16.03 -2.50 -0.63
N SER A 83 17.34 -2.30 -0.38
CA SER A 83 17.93 -2.56 0.93
C SER A 83 17.42 -1.64 2.04
N TYR A 84 16.99 -0.41 1.72
CA TYR A 84 16.38 0.50 2.68
C TYR A 84 14.89 0.21 2.88
N ILE A 85 14.17 -0.10 1.80
CA ILE A 85 12.73 -0.40 1.86
C ILE A 85 12.48 -1.74 2.58
N SER A 86 13.35 -2.74 2.42
CA SER A 86 13.20 -4.04 3.10
C SER A 86 13.26 -3.95 4.63
N LYS A 87 13.81 -2.86 5.17
CA LYS A 87 13.83 -2.57 6.61
C LYS A 87 12.53 -1.95 7.12
N VAL A 88 11.63 -1.55 6.22
CA VAL A 88 10.31 -1.00 6.57
C VAL A 88 9.29 -2.12 6.59
N ASN A 89 8.65 -2.34 7.74
CA ASN A 89 7.57 -3.30 7.80
C ASN A 89 6.23 -2.67 7.37
N PHE A 90 5.72 -3.09 6.21
CA PHE A 90 4.45 -2.58 5.67
C PHE A 90 3.24 -2.97 6.54
N LEU A 91 3.33 -4.04 7.32
CA LEU A 91 2.23 -4.43 8.20
C LEU A 91 2.00 -3.39 9.31
N ALA A 92 3.01 -2.63 9.72
CA ALA A 92 2.84 -1.55 10.68
C ALA A 92 1.93 -0.41 10.16
N LEU A 93 1.79 -0.26 8.84
CA LEU A 93 0.86 0.70 8.23
C LEU A 93 -0.60 0.25 8.35
N THR A 94 -0.86 -1.05 8.53
CA THR A 94 -2.23 -1.57 8.59
C THR A 94 -2.96 -1.10 9.85
N THR A 95 -2.28 -0.99 10.99
CA THR A 95 -2.87 -0.57 12.26
C THR A 95 -3.56 0.79 12.20
N PRO A 96 -2.90 1.90 11.79
CA PRO A 96 -3.55 3.20 11.71
C PRO A 96 -4.67 3.24 10.66
N ILE A 97 -4.54 2.47 9.57
CA ILE A 97 -5.59 2.36 8.54
C ILE A 97 -6.82 1.66 9.12
N LEU A 98 -6.64 0.52 9.78
CA LEU A 98 -7.73 -0.24 10.42
C LEU A 98 -8.40 0.57 11.53
N ALA A 99 -7.62 1.31 12.33
CA ALA A 99 -8.16 2.20 13.35
C ALA A 99 -9.04 3.30 12.75
N TYR A 100 -8.58 3.96 11.68
CA TYR A 100 -9.37 4.98 10.98
C TYR A 100 -10.64 4.41 10.37
N VAL A 101 -10.55 3.23 9.73
CA VAL A 101 -11.72 2.53 9.18
C VAL A 101 -12.70 2.15 10.29
N GLY A 102 -12.22 1.66 11.42
CA GLY A 102 -13.06 1.32 12.58
C GLY A 102 -13.79 2.56 13.14
N ILE A 103 -13.08 3.67 13.32
CA ILE A 103 -13.69 4.94 13.75
C ILE A 103 -14.72 5.43 12.72
N SER A 104 -14.41 5.33 11.42
CA SER A 104 -15.34 5.71 10.34
C SER A 104 -16.60 4.87 10.33
N ILE A 105 -16.51 3.57 10.60
CA ILE A 105 -17.67 2.67 10.70
C ILE A 105 -18.48 2.96 11.97
N GLY A 106 -17.81 3.36 13.06
CA GLY A 106 -18.47 3.72 14.32
C GLY A 106 -19.51 4.82 14.19
N ASN A 107 -19.37 5.73 13.22
CA ASN A 107 -20.35 6.78 12.96
C ASN A 107 -21.67 6.26 12.35
N ASP A 108 -21.66 5.10 11.68
CA ASP A 108 -22.80 4.51 10.95
C ASP A 108 -23.06 3.05 11.36
N LEU A 109 -23.00 2.79 12.67
CA LEU A 109 -23.08 1.44 13.27
C LEU A 109 -24.37 0.69 12.92
N GLU A 110 -25.53 1.35 12.90
CA GLU A 110 -26.82 0.71 12.55
C GLU A 110 -26.85 0.22 11.09
N SER A 111 -26.35 1.03 10.15
CA SER A 111 -26.26 0.68 8.74
C SER A 111 -25.27 -0.47 8.50
N PHE A 112 -24.14 -0.42 9.23
CA PHE A 112 -23.15 -1.48 9.21
C PHE A 112 -23.71 -2.80 9.74
N ALA A 113 -24.44 -2.79 10.86
CA ALA A 113 -25.06 -3.99 11.43
C ALA A 113 -26.06 -4.63 10.46
N LYS A 114 -26.90 -3.81 9.81
CA LYS A 114 -27.88 -4.29 8.82
C LYS A 114 -27.21 -4.88 7.57
N SER A 115 -26.04 -4.38 7.19
CA SER A 115 -25.30 -4.81 6.01
C SER A 115 -24.21 -5.86 6.29
N GLY A 116 -23.91 -6.14 7.56
CA GLY A 116 -22.76 -6.93 7.99
C GLY A 116 -22.66 -8.32 7.35
N TRP A 117 -23.79 -9.05 7.29
CA TRP A 117 -23.82 -10.37 6.64
C TRP A 117 -23.44 -10.30 5.15
N ARG A 118 -23.89 -9.27 4.44
CA ARG A 118 -23.54 -9.07 3.03
C ARG A 118 -22.06 -8.73 2.87
N ILE A 119 -21.50 -7.94 3.79
CA ILE A 119 -20.08 -7.58 3.79
C ILE A 119 -19.21 -8.83 3.96
N ILE A 120 -19.57 -9.73 4.90
CA ILE A 120 -18.83 -10.99 5.11
C ILE A 120 -18.82 -11.84 3.84
N LEU A 121 -19.99 -12.01 3.21
CA LEU A 121 -20.13 -12.82 2.01
C LEU A 121 -19.34 -12.22 0.82
N VAL A 122 -19.46 -10.91 0.60
CA VAL A 122 -18.70 -10.21 -0.46
C VAL A 122 -17.20 -10.28 -0.20
N SER A 123 -16.76 -10.16 1.05
CA SER A 123 -15.34 -10.26 1.41
C SER A 123 -14.79 -11.65 1.13
N CYS A 124 -15.52 -12.69 1.52
CA CYS A 124 -15.13 -14.09 1.27
C CYS A 124 -15.01 -14.37 -0.23
N LEU A 125 -16.04 -14.01 -1.02
CA LEU A 125 -16.01 -14.16 -2.47
C LEU A 125 -14.89 -13.34 -3.13
N SER A 126 -14.61 -12.13 -2.64
CA SER A 126 -13.54 -11.28 -3.14
C SER A 126 -12.15 -11.89 -2.89
N PHE A 127 -11.89 -12.41 -1.69
CA PHE A 127 -10.62 -13.08 -1.37
C PHE A 127 -10.42 -14.35 -2.20
N ILE A 128 -11.45 -15.19 -2.30
CA ILE A 128 -11.41 -16.41 -3.11
C ILE A 128 -11.19 -16.04 -4.58
N GLY A 129 -11.96 -15.09 -5.12
CA GLY A 129 -11.85 -14.65 -6.51
C GLY A 129 -10.48 -14.05 -6.84
N THR A 130 -9.92 -13.24 -5.95
CA THR A 130 -8.58 -12.65 -6.14
C THR A 130 -7.50 -13.72 -6.13
N PHE A 131 -7.58 -14.69 -5.21
CA PHE A 131 -6.63 -15.79 -5.14
C PHE A 131 -6.71 -16.71 -6.36
N LEU A 132 -7.92 -17.16 -6.74
CA LEU A 132 -8.14 -18.01 -7.90
C LEU A 132 -7.78 -17.30 -9.21
N GLY A 133 -8.15 -16.03 -9.36
CA GLY A 133 -7.76 -15.24 -10.53
C GLY A 133 -6.24 -15.11 -10.64
N SER A 134 -5.56 -14.82 -9.53
CA SER A 134 -4.10 -14.72 -9.49
C SER A 134 -3.43 -16.06 -9.78
N SER A 135 -3.95 -17.18 -9.27
CA SER A 135 -3.40 -18.51 -9.52
C SER A 135 -3.57 -18.95 -10.96
N LEU A 136 -4.72 -18.66 -11.59
CA LEU A 136 -4.95 -18.92 -13.02
C LEU A 136 -3.98 -18.14 -13.91
N VAL A 137 -3.79 -16.85 -13.64
CA VAL A 137 -2.82 -16.02 -14.38
C VAL A 137 -1.40 -16.55 -14.18
N ALA A 138 -1.02 -16.88 -12.94
CA ALA A 138 0.28 -17.47 -12.66
C ALA A 138 0.48 -18.78 -13.43
N GLN A 139 -0.52 -19.67 -13.44
CA GLN A 139 -0.46 -20.94 -14.14
C GLN A 139 -0.31 -20.76 -15.65
N LEU A 140 -1.05 -19.81 -16.26
CA LEU A 140 -0.91 -19.50 -17.67
C LEU A 140 0.47 -18.96 -18.01
N VAL A 141 0.98 -17.98 -17.24
CA VAL A 141 2.29 -17.36 -17.48
C VAL A 141 3.43 -18.36 -17.29
N LEU A 142 3.37 -19.19 -16.26
CA LEU A 142 4.39 -20.21 -15.99
C LEU A 142 4.41 -21.29 -17.09
N LYS A 143 3.23 -21.68 -17.59
CA LYS A 143 3.10 -22.62 -18.72
C LYS A 143 3.64 -22.05 -20.03
N LEU A 144 3.40 -20.76 -20.29
CA LEU A 144 3.96 -20.07 -21.44
C LEU A 144 5.49 -19.90 -21.35
N THR A 145 6.02 -19.75 -20.13
CA THR A 145 7.47 -19.59 -19.87
C THR A 145 8.18 -20.95 -19.74
N GLY A 146 7.45 -22.07 -19.78
CA GLY A 146 7.99 -23.42 -19.67
C GLY A 146 8.54 -23.79 -18.28
N GLN A 147 8.12 -23.06 -17.23
CA GLN A 147 8.52 -23.36 -15.85
C GLN A 147 7.64 -24.45 -15.20
N ILE A 148 6.49 -24.77 -15.83
CA ILE A 148 5.57 -25.88 -15.52
C ILE A 148 4.91 -26.32 -16.83
#